data_AF-A0A1G9X6M3-F1
#
_entry.id   AF-A0A1G9X6M3-F1
#
_cell.length_a   1.000
_cell.length_b   1.000
_cell.length_c   1.000
_cell.angle_alpha   90.00
_cell.angle_beta   90.00
_cell.angle_gamma   90.00
#
_symmetry.space_group_name_H-M   'P 1'
#
loop_
_entity.id
_entity.type
_entity.pdbx_description
1 polymer ?
#
loop_
_entity_poly.entity_id
_entity_poly.type
_entity_poly.pdbx_seq_one_letter_code
_entity_poly.pdbx_strand_id
1 'polypeptide(L)'
;MLSFFRVAKSCFALSISFLLFSCGHEILQPVVSQEDLTISGDRIAFSSRDQYRQTLEKLSTKEGYKEITSRLENKGFRSLKSYFRENNSDTLHFPSEIYEILNENLEYSISDTIYRYDVSRKVKYAFSKNETDAYTKAKNGLNPGDRYIFSRFNSTPVEMRSTGGRVSISEKGIDARHQKEFMIHQYNMGSASGRRKYVHELWAYYEASGLQMSSQAIVESYLFLQIKLEKKANTGWNNATEARYVWCNIYGDSEVITKSNPNTWDPATNKTTFRFSEMFPTVGTVKLTLHKFTYMWWWEVGAETIKHQFSVEVNGSITQEIVGGIPMDSWTNEGYPLW
;
A
#
# COMPACT_ATOMS: atom_id res chain seq x y z
N MET A 1 83.67 4.33 -66.36
CA MET A 1 82.75 5.44 -66.02
C MET A 1 81.85 5.67 -67.23
N LEU A 2 80.68 5.05 -67.22
CA LEU A 2 79.72 5.01 -68.32
C LEU A 2 78.29 5.08 -67.76
N SER A 3 77.62 6.19 -68.08
CA SER A 3 76.26 6.32 -68.61
C SER A 3 75.11 5.37 -68.19
N PHE A 4 74.02 6.02 -67.74
CA PHE A 4 72.60 5.82 -68.10
C PHE A 4 71.89 4.48 -67.79
N PHE A 5 70.74 4.54 -67.08
CA PHE A 5 69.39 4.41 -67.67
C PHE A 5 68.26 4.62 -66.62
N ARG A 6 67.21 5.32 -67.05
CA ARG A 6 65.86 5.39 -66.45
C ARG A 6 65.15 4.02 -66.56
N VAL A 7 64.13 3.76 -65.72
CA VAL A 7 62.70 3.61 -66.11
C VAL A 7 61.83 3.10 -64.94
N ALA A 8 60.78 3.88 -64.67
CA ALA A 8 59.38 3.60 -64.28
C ALA A 8 58.93 2.46 -63.33
N LYS A 9 58.10 2.92 -62.37
CA LYS A 9 56.76 2.45 -61.95
C LYS A 9 56.58 1.00 -61.48
N SER A 10 56.10 0.85 -60.24
CA SER A 10 54.97 -0.03 -59.92
C SER A 10 54.24 0.42 -58.66
N CYS A 11 52.91 0.46 -58.78
CA CYS A 11 51.93 0.72 -57.74
C CYS A 11 52.03 -0.31 -56.62
N PHE A 12 51.88 0.12 -55.37
CA PHE A 12 51.19 -0.68 -54.38
C PHE A 12 50.28 0.23 -53.55
N ALA A 13 48.98 0.04 -53.77
CA ALA A 13 47.93 0.63 -52.98
C ALA A 13 47.98 0.00 -51.57
N LEU A 14 48.05 0.84 -50.54
CA LEU A 14 47.58 0.46 -49.21
C LEU A 14 46.47 1.42 -48.83
N SER A 15 45.25 0.97 -49.11
CA SER A 15 43.99 1.51 -48.64
C SER A 15 43.99 1.47 -47.11
N ILE A 16 44.29 2.60 -46.47
CA ILE A 16 44.02 2.78 -45.04
C ILE A 16 42.53 3.05 -44.92
N SER A 17 41.79 1.98 -44.65
CA SER A 17 40.40 2.03 -44.22
C SER A 17 40.30 2.84 -42.93
N PHE A 18 39.87 4.09 -43.06
CA PHE A 18 39.26 4.86 -41.99
C PHE A 18 38.01 4.12 -41.51
N LEU A 19 38.18 3.22 -40.54
CA LEU A 19 37.07 2.76 -39.71
C LEU A 19 36.71 3.90 -38.78
N LEU A 20 35.78 4.73 -39.27
CA LEU A 20 34.96 5.63 -38.47
C LEU A 20 34.19 4.78 -37.45
N PHE A 21 34.81 4.50 -36.30
CA PHE A 21 34.05 4.20 -35.09
C PHE A 21 33.37 5.50 -34.66
N SER A 22 32.24 5.77 -35.29
CA SER A 22 31.17 6.57 -34.73
C SER A 22 30.78 5.91 -33.41
N CYS A 23 31.38 6.36 -32.32
CA CYS A 23 30.86 6.16 -30.99
C CYS A 23 29.64 7.08 -30.88
N GLY A 24 28.54 6.65 -31.50
CA GLY A 24 27.23 7.14 -31.16
C GLY A 24 27.05 6.89 -29.67
N HIS A 25 27.03 7.97 -28.89
CA HIS A 25 26.35 7.97 -27.62
C HIS A 25 24.86 7.73 -27.91
N GLU A 26 24.50 6.47 -28.14
CA GLU A 26 23.18 6.01 -27.77
C GLU A 26 23.13 6.21 -26.26
N ILE A 27 22.50 7.32 -25.86
CA ILE A 27 21.79 7.36 -24.60
C ILE A 27 20.79 6.22 -24.72
N LEU A 28 21.22 5.02 -24.31
CA LEU A 28 20.31 4.00 -23.84
C LEU A 28 19.54 4.70 -22.73
N GLN A 29 18.39 5.25 -23.08
CA GLN A 29 17.30 5.37 -22.12
C GLN A 29 17.32 4.05 -21.38
N PRO A 30 17.40 4.04 -20.04
CA PRO A 30 17.31 2.78 -19.32
C PRO A 30 16.02 2.14 -19.84
N VAL A 31 16.17 1.05 -20.59
CA VAL A 31 15.07 0.16 -20.87
C VAL A 31 14.64 -0.24 -19.48
N VAL A 32 13.58 0.43 -19.00
CA VAL A 32 12.85 0.02 -17.81
C VAL A 32 12.40 -1.37 -18.17
N SER A 33 13.21 -2.37 -17.80
CA SER A 33 12.91 -3.76 -18.10
C SER A 33 11.51 -3.96 -17.56
N GLN A 34 10.59 -4.33 -18.44
CA GLN A 34 9.21 -4.65 -18.10
C GLN A 34 9.26 -5.68 -16.98
N GLU A 35 9.13 -5.19 -15.74
CA GLU A 35 9.48 -5.94 -14.55
C GLU A 35 8.44 -7.05 -14.39
N ASP A 36 8.87 -8.30 -14.56
CA ASP A 36 8.00 -9.45 -14.40
C ASP A 36 7.74 -9.71 -12.91
N LEU A 37 6.58 -9.25 -12.43
CA LEU A 37 6.01 -9.75 -11.18
C LEU A 37 5.81 -11.26 -11.33
N THR A 38 6.51 -12.04 -10.53
CA THR A 38 6.42 -13.51 -10.58
C THR A 38 5.63 -14.05 -9.40
N ILE A 39 5.08 -15.25 -9.56
CA ILE A 39 4.45 -15.98 -8.47
C ILE A 39 5.37 -17.15 -8.13
N SER A 40 5.74 -17.27 -6.86
CA SER A 40 6.54 -18.37 -6.34
C SER A 40 5.72 -19.11 -5.27
N GLY A 41 5.23 -20.30 -5.62
CA GLY A 41 4.23 -21.00 -4.81
C GLY A 41 2.92 -20.23 -4.80
N ASP A 42 2.49 -19.77 -3.63
CA ASP A 42 1.28 -18.98 -3.38
C ASP A 42 1.57 -17.49 -3.11
N ARG A 43 2.81 -17.03 -3.33
CA ARG A 43 3.25 -15.66 -3.02
C ARG A 43 3.59 -14.88 -4.27
N ILE A 44 3.38 -13.57 -4.23
CA ILE A 44 4.11 -12.68 -5.12
C ILE A 44 5.59 -12.70 -4.75
N ALA A 45 6.44 -12.82 -5.76
CA ALA A 45 7.88 -12.74 -5.65
C ALA A 45 8.39 -11.51 -6.41
N PHE A 46 8.89 -10.56 -5.64
CA PHE A 46 9.59 -9.38 -6.12
C PHE A 46 11.08 -9.70 -6.28
N SER A 47 11.71 -9.27 -7.36
CA SER A 47 13.14 -9.46 -7.62
C SER A 47 14.01 -8.61 -6.69
N SER A 48 13.52 -7.44 -6.28
CA SER A 48 14.26 -6.46 -5.47
C SER A 48 13.34 -5.63 -4.57
N ARG A 49 13.94 -4.91 -3.62
CA ARG A 49 13.21 -3.93 -2.78
C ARG A 49 12.69 -2.74 -3.59
N ASP A 50 13.41 -2.36 -4.64
CA ASP A 50 12.98 -1.26 -5.52
C ASP A 50 11.73 -1.65 -6.31
N GLN A 51 11.70 -2.86 -6.89
CA GLN A 51 10.50 -3.37 -7.56
C GLN A 51 9.31 -3.41 -6.59
N TYR A 52 9.52 -3.88 -5.36
CA TYR A 52 8.50 -3.89 -4.32
C TYR A 52 7.94 -2.47 -4.05
N ARG A 53 8.83 -1.49 -3.83
CA ARG A 53 8.44 -0.10 -3.57
C ARG A 53 7.66 0.51 -4.75
N GLN A 54 8.18 0.35 -5.97
CA GLN A 54 7.53 0.82 -7.19
C GLN A 54 6.17 0.17 -7.41
N THR A 55 6.02 -1.12 -7.08
CA THR A 55 4.74 -1.81 -7.16
C THR A 55 3.73 -1.19 -6.19
N LEU A 56 4.14 -0.94 -4.94
CA LEU A 56 3.27 -0.29 -3.95
C LEU A 56 2.88 1.13 -4.38
N GLU A 57 3.80 1.90 -4.96
CA GLU A 57 3.51 3.24 -5.51
C GLU A 57 2.49 3.16 -6.65
N LYS A 58 2.68 2.25 -7.60
CA LYS A 58 1.72 2.04 -8.70
C LYS A 58 0.34 1.61 -8.18
N LEU A 59 0.29 0.70 -7.20
CA LEU A 59 -0.96 0.27 -6.56
C LEU A 59 -1.71 1.40 -5.84
N SER A 60 -1.02 2.48 -5.45
CA SER A 60 -1.65 3.66 -4.85
C SER A 60 -2.35 4.57 -5.89
N THR A 61 -2.11 4.35 -7.17
CA THR A 61 -2.75 5.06 -8.29
C THR A 61 -3.84 4.20 -8.92
N LYS A 62 -4.88 4.81 -9.48
CA LYS A 62 -6.00 4.08 -10.10
C LYS A 62 -5.55 3.23 -11.29
N GLU A 63 -4.76 3.81 -12.19
CA GLU A 63 -4.28 3.17 -13.40
C GLU A 63 -3.35 2.00 -13.05
N GLY A 64 -2.37 2.25 -12.17
CA GLY A 64 -1.44 1.23 -11.71
C GLY A 64 -2.12 0.12 -10.91
N TYR A 65 -3.13 0.45 -10.10
CA TYR A 65 -3.98 -0.53 -9.43
C TYR A 65 -4.61 -1.51 -10.43
N LYS A 66 -5.34 -1.00 -11.41
CA LYS A 66 -6.03 -1.85 -12.41
C LYS A 66 -5.06 -2.71 -13.21
N GLU A 67 -3.95 -2.12 -13.63
CA GLU A 67 -2.90 -2.83 -14.37
C GLU A 67 -2.32 -3.99 -13.55
N ILE A 68 -1.89 -3.70 -12.32
CA ILE A 68 -1.19 -4.68 -11.47
C ILE A 68 -2.15 -5.78 -11.02
N THR A 69 -3.35 -5.45 -10.52
CA THR A 69 -4.28 -6.48 -10.03
C THR A 69 -4.73 -7.40 -11.17
N SER A 70 -5.04 -6.85 -12.35
CA SER A 70 -5.40 -7.65 -13.53
C SER A 70 -4.26 -8.60 -13.93
N ARG A 71 -3.00 -8.11 -13.94
CA ARG A 71 -1.84 -8.94 -14.24
C ARG A 71 -1.64 -10.05 -13.21
N LEU A 72 -1.80 -9.76 -11.92
CA LEU A 72 -1.66 -10.74 -10.84
C LEU A 72 -2.77 -11.81 -10.89
N GLU A 73 -4.01 -11.39 -11.10
CA GLU A 73 -5.16 -12.30 -11.28
C GLU A 73 -4.96 -13.22 -12.50
N ASN A 74 -4.48 -12.69 -13.63
CA ASN A 74 -4.18 -13.48 -14.83
C ASN A 74 -3.05 -14.51 -14.61
N LYS A 75 -2.13 -14.23 -13.69
CA LYS A 75 -1.10 -15.19 -13.27
C LYS A 75 -1.61 -16.18 -12.21
N GLY A 76 -2.86 -16.06 -11.76
CA GLY A 76 -3.48 -16.94 -10.77
C GLY A 76 -3.15 -16.58 -9.32
N PHE A 77 -2.64 -15.37 -9.06
CA PHE A 77 -2.40 -14.93 -7.69
C PHE A 77 -3.72 -14.59 -6.99
N ARG A 78 -3.93 -15.16 -5.81
CA ARG A 78 -5.07 -14.83 -4.94
C ARG A 78 -4.61 -13.91 -3.83
N SER A 79 -4.88 -12.62 -3.98
CA SER A 79 -4.56 -11.61 -2.97
C SER A 79 -5.44 -11.75 -1.73
N LEU A 80 -4.97 -11.17 -0.63
CA LEU A 80 -5.69 -11.05 0.63
C LEU A 80 -7.01 -10.30 0.45
N LYS A 81 -7.05 -9.31 -0.45
CA LYS A 81 -8.31 -8.64 -0.82
C LYS A 81 -9.30 -9.59 -1.46
N SER A 82 -8.86 -10.38 -2.43
CA SER A 82 -9.71 -11.39 -3.08
C SER A 82 -10.22 -12.41 -2.06
N TYR A 83 -9.37 -12.86 -1.15
CA TYR A 83 -9.76 -13.72 -0.04
C TYR A 83 -10.86 -13.09 0.84
N PHE A 84 -10.72 -11.82 1.26
CA PHE A 84 -11.73 -11.17 2.09
C PHE A 84 -13.02 -10.82 1.35
N ARG A 85 -12.96 -10.54 0.05
CA ARG A 85 -14.15 -10.37 -0.80
C ARG A 85 -14.99 -11.64 -0.83
N GLU A 86 -14.35 -12.81 -0.81
CA GLU A 86 -15.05 -14.10 -0.81
C GLU A 86 -15.53 -14.51 0.59
N ASN A 87 -14.73 -14.25 1.63
CA ASN A 87 -15.00 -14.67 3.01
C ASN A 87 -15.73 -13.62 3.88
N ASN A 88 -15.97 -12.42 3.35
CA ASN A 88 -16.74 -11.34 3.97
C ASN A 88 -16.31 -10.94 5.39
N SER A 89 -15.00 -10.98 5.69
CA SER A 89 -14.48 -10.86 7.06
C SER A 89 -13.20 -10.03 7.17
N ASP A 90 -13.18 -8.84 6.57
CA ASP A 90 -12.01 -7.95 6.72
C ASP A 90 -11.88 -7.42 8.16
N THR A 91 -10.97 -8.02 8.93
CA THR A 91 -10.67 -7.65 10.32
C THR A 91 -9.32 -6.95 10.45
N LEU A 92 -8.61 -6.74 9.33
CA LEU A 92 -7.26 -6.20 9.36
C LEU A 92 -7.28 -4.70 9.03
N HIS A 93 -6.31 -3.97 9.58
CA HIS A 93 -6.18 -2.52 9.40
C HIS A 93 -4.94 -2.17 8.59
N PHE A 94 -4.59 -3.00 7.60
CA PHE A 94 -3.52 -2.62 6.66
C PHE A 94 -4.04 -1.59 5.64
N PRO A 95 -3.13 -0.74 5.10
CA PRO A 95 -3.35 0.06 3.90
C PRO A 95 -3.79 -0.79 2.70
N SER A 96 -4.53 -0.20 1.75
CA SER A 96 -5.11 -0.90 0.60
C SER A 96 -4.08 -1.63 -0.25
N GLU A 97 -2.92 -1.02 -0.48
CA GLU A 97 -1.87 -1.55 -1.35
C GLU A 97 -1.26 -2.83 -0.78
N ILE A 98 -1.21 -2.95 0.55
CA ILE A 98 -0.70 -4.15 1.23
C ILE A 98 -1.64 -5.34 0.99
N TYR A 99 -2.95 -5.12 0.91
CA TYR A 99 -3.92 -6.21 0.65
C TYR A 99 -3.75 -6.84 -0.74
N GLU A 100 -3.25 -6.07 -1.71
CA GLU A 100 -3.08 -6.57 -3.08
C GLU A 100 -1.85 -7.45 -3.24
N ILE A 101 -0.87 -7.32 -2.35
CA ILE A 101 0.40 -8.04 -2.46
C ILE A 101 0.52 -9.25 -1.53
N LEU A 102 -0.27 -9.27 -0.46
CA LEU A 102 -0.31 -10.38 0.49
C LEU A 102 -1.20 -11.49 -0.03
N ASN A 103 -0.81 -12.74 0.22
CA ASN A 103 -1.71 -13.88 0.09
C ASN A 103 -2.53 -14.08 1.38
N GLU A 104 -3.36 -15.14 1.42
CA GLU A 104 -4.17 -15.50 2.60
C GLU A 104 -3.35 -15.87 3.85
N ASN A 105 -2.07 -16.21 3.68
CA ASN A 105 -1.13 -16.48 4.76
C ASN A 105 -0.43 -15.21 5.28
N LEU A 106 -0.77 -14.04 4.74
CA LEU A 106 -0.15 -12.75 5.01
C LEU A 106 1.33 -12.70 4.60
N GLU A 107 1.64 -13.28 3.44
CA GLU A 107 3.01 -13.44 2.94
C GLU A 107 3.24 -12.81 1.57
N TYR A 108 4.47 -12.38 1.37
CA TYR A 108 5.07 -12.04 0.08
C TYR A 108 6.57 -12.36 0.12
N SER A 109 7.28 -12.24 -1.00
CA SER A 109 8.74 -12.44 -1.01
C SER A 109 9.47 -11.37 -1.80
N ILE A 110 10.66 -11.00 -1.32
CA ILE A 110 11.62 -10.17 -2.04
C ILE A 110 12.92 -10.96 -2.17
N SER A 111 13.37 -11.18 -3.39
CA SER A 111 14.53 -12.01 -3.73
C SER A 111 14.40 -13.40 -3.06
N ASP A 112 15.32 -13.74 -2.15
CA ASP A 112 15.31 -14.99 -1.40
C ASP A 112 14.82 -14.84 0.04
N THR A 113 14.08 -13.78 0.32
CA THR A 113 13.50 -13.53 1.65
C THR A 113 11.98 -13.58 1.59
N ILE A 114 11.39 -14.39 2.45
CA ILE A 114 9.94 -14.46 2.69
C ILE A 114 9.61 -13.50 3.82
N TYR A 115 8.68 -12.59 3.56
CA TYR A 115 8.12 -11.69 4.56
C TYR A 115 6.74 -12.20 4.97
N ARG A 116 6.51 -12.30 6.28
CA ARG A 116 5.25 -12.80 6.85
C ARG A 116 4.79 -11.88 7.97
N TYR A 117 3.54 -11.43 7.91
CA TYR A 117 2.93 -10.68 9.01
C TYR A 117 2.37 -11.64 10.07
N ASP A 118 2.67 -11.34 11.33
CA ASP A 118 1.97 -11.90 12.49
C ASP A 118 1.19 -10.78 13.17
N VAL A 119 -0.13 -10.75 12.89
CA VAL A 119 -1.05 -9.72 13.39
C VAL A 119 -1.20 -9.79 14.91
N SER A 120 -1.18 -10.99 15.48
CA SER A 120 -1.33 -11.19 16.92
C SER A 120 -0.17 -10.60 17.70
N ARG A 121 1.04 -10.70 17.14
CA ARG A 121 2.28 -10.17 17.74
C ARG A 121 2.66 -8.78 17.23
N LYS A 122 1.97 -8.29 16.19
CA LYS A 122 2.22 -7.02 15.52
C LYS A 122 3.64 -6.88 14.98
N VAL A 123 4.14 -7.97 14.38
CA VAL A 123 5.49 -8.02 13.79
C VAL A 123 5.44 -8.54 12.37
N LYS A 124 6.31 -8.00 11.52
CA LYS A 124 6.64 -8.60 10.23
C LYS A 124 7.94 -9.37 10.41
N TYR A 125 7.90 -10.67 10.14
CA TYR A 125 9.09 -11.48 10.11
C TYR A 125 9.70 -11.48 8.71
N ALA A 126 11.03 -11.65 8.63
CA ALA A 126 11.76 -11.92 7.41
C ALA A 126 12.57 -13.21 7.58
N PHE A 127 12.36 -14.17 6.67
CA PHE A 127 13.07 -15.46 6.67
C PHE A 127 13.81 -15.63 5.35
N SER A 128 15.08 -16.02 5.39
CA SER A 128 15.70 -16.53 4.17
C SER A 128 14.98 -17.82 3.74
N LYS A 129 14.87 -18.07 2.43
CA LYS A 129 14.27 -19.31 1.88
C LYS A 129 14.90 -20.59 2.44
N ASN A 130 16.16 -20.52 2.89
CA ASN A 130 16.89 -21.66 3.47
C ASN A 130 16.58 -21.91 4.95
N GLU A 131 15.86 -21.00 5.63
CA GLU A 131 15.56 -21.10 7.06
C GLU A 131 14.19 -21.76 7.31
N THR A 132 14.02 -22.97 6.78
CA THR A 132 12.75 -23.72 6.76
C THR A 132 12.19 -23.98 8.16
N ASP A 133 13.03 -24.29 9.15
CA ASP A 133 12.59 -24.60 10.52
C ASP A 133 11.98 -23.38 11.22
N ALA A 134 12.64 -22.22 11.12
CA ALA A 134 12.15 -20.97 11.71
C ALA A 134 10.86 -20.50 11.04
N TYR A 135 10.82 -20.58 9.71
CA TYR A 135 9.62 -20.28 8.94
C TYR A 135 8.45 -21.22 9.31
N THR A 136 8.72 -22.53 9.46
CA THR A 136 7.70 -23.52 9.86
C THR A 136 7.17 -23.25 11.27
N LYS A 137 8.04 -22.86 12.22
CA LYS A 137 7.61 -22.42 13.56
C LYS A 137 6.63 -21.25 13.47
N ALA A 138 6.98 -20.22 12.70
CA ALA A 138 6.11 -19.06 12.53
C ALA A 138 4.77 -19.41 11.87
N LYS A 139 4.78 -20.30 10.86
CA LYS A 139 3.56 -20.79 10.20
C LYS A 139 2.61 -21.50 11.17
N ASN A 140 3.17 -22.22 12.14
CA ASN A 140 2.42 -22.94 13.18
C ASN A 140 2.06 -22.06 14.39
N GLY A 141 2.22 -20.73 14.31
CA GLY A 141 1.90 -19.79 15.40
C GLY A 141 2.92 -19.78 16.55
N LEU A 142 4.05 -20.46 16.40
CA LEU A 142 5.12 -20.49 17.39
C LEU A 142 6.09 -19.31 17.21
N ASN A 143 6.79 -18.92 18.28
CA ASN A 143 7.81 -17.87 18.19
C ASN A 143 9.05 -18.37 17.43
N PRO A 144 9.40 -17.82 16.26
CA PRO A 144 10.65 -18.19 15.58
C PRO A 144 11.89 -17.56 16.23
N GLY A 145 11.72 -16.55 17.08
CA GLY A 145 12.77 -15.79 17.76
C GLY A 145 12.90 -14.35 17.24
N ASP A 146 13.35 -13.45 18.10
CA ASP A 146 13.39 -12.00 17.83
C ASP A 146 14.32 -11.63 16.67
N ARG A 147 15.35 -12.43 16.39
CA ARG A 147 16.27 -12.20 15.25
C ARG A 147 15.58 -12.16 13.88
N TYR A 148 14.38 -12.73 13.78
CA TYR A 148 13.58 -12.77 12.56
C TYR A 148 12.65 -11.57 12.42
N ILE A 149 12.49 -10.75 13.47
CA ILE A 149 11.62 -9.58 13.44
C ILE A 149 12.28 -8.54 12.54
N PHE A 150 11.71 -8.37 11.34
CA PHE A 150 12.15 -7.35 10.39
C PHE A 150 11.64 -5.97 10.79
N SER A 151 10.36 -5.93 11.19
CA SER A 151 9.71 -4.70 11.61
C SER A 151 8.61 -4.96 12.61
N ARG A 152 8.24 -3.89 13.32
CA ARG A 152 7.05 -3.83 14.17
C ARG A 152 6.08 -2.86 13.54
N PHE A 153 4.82 -3.23 13.53
CA PHE A 153 3.75 -2.34 13.09
C PHE A 153 2.76 -2.14 14.23
N ASN A 154 1.87 -1.16 14.10
CA ASN A 154 0.71 -1.11 14.95
C ASN A 154 -0.56 -1.01 14.12
N SER A 155 -1.48 -1.92 14.41
CA SER A 155 -2.81 -2.00 13.80
C SER A 155 -3.93 -1.76 14.81
N THR A 156 -3.61 -1.60 16.11
CA THR A 156 -4.61 -1.26 17.12
C THR A 156 -4.71 0.25 17.18
N PRO A 157 -5.85 0.81 16.76
CA PRO A 157 -6.01 2.24 16.74
C PRO A 157 -6.23 2.78 18.16
N VAL A 158 -5.91 4.06 18.36
CA VAL A 158 -6.30 4.84 19.52
C VAL A 158 -7.36 5.84 19.07
N GLU A 159 -8.56 5.77 19.65
CA GLU A 159 -9.65 6.71 19.32
C GLU A 159 -9.23 8.14 19.64
N MET A 160 -9.35 9.01 18.64
CA MET A 160 -9.15 10.43 18.75
C MET A 160 -10.47 11.14 18.47
N ARG A 161 -10.78 12.17 19.27
CA ARG A 161 -11.96 13.02 19.06
C ARG A 161 -11.55 14.36 18.51
N SER A 162 -12.38 14.87 17.63
CA SER A 162 -11.94 15.68 16.53
C SER A 162 -13.18 16.49 16.13
N THR A 163 -13.12 17.83 16.19
CA THR A 163 -14.30 18.69 15.98
C THR A 163 -14.13 19.78 14.90
N GLY A 164 -12.93 19.95 14.32
CA GLY A 164 -12.64 20.96 13.28
C GLY A 164 -12.43 20.42 11.86
N GLY A 165 -12.31 21.27 10.83
CA GLY A 165 -12.07 20.83 9.44
C GLY A 165 -10.74 20.09 9.24
N ARG A 166 -9.66 20.56 9.88
CA ARG A 166 -8.35 19.89 9.92
C ARG A 166 -8.15 19.18 11.25
N VAL A 167 -7.64 17.94 11.21
CA VAL A 167 -7.35 17.11 12.39
C VAL A 167 -5.88 16.73 12.44
N SER A 168 -5.35 16.57 13.66
CA SER A 168 -4.09 15.86 13.91
C SER A 168 -4.35 14.43 14.39
N ILE A 169 -3.95 13.43 13.61
CA ILE A 169 -4.06 12.00 13.93
C ILE A 169 -2.68 11.47 14.30
N SER A 170 -2.57 10.81 15.46
CA SER A 170 -1.32 10.18 15.90
C SER A 170 -0.90 9.03 14.99
N GLU A 171 0.33 8.52 15.15
CA GLU A 171 0.91 7.44 14.33
C GLU A 171 0.07 6.15 14.28
N LYS A 172 -0.85 6.00 15.23
CA LYS A 172 -1.75 4.84 15.41
C LYS A 172 -3.18 5.28 15.74
N GLY A 173 -3.61 6.45 15.29
CA GLY A 173 -4.93 7.00 15.60
C GLY A 173 -6.05 6.46 14.71
N ILE A 174 -7.27 6.40 15.27
CA ILE A 174 -8.53 6.31 14.51
C ILE A 174 -9.42 7.49 14.89
N ASP A 175 -10.13 8.04 13.91
CA ASP A 175 -11.15 9.06 14.13
C ASP A 175 -12.35 8.80 13.21
N ALA A 176 -13.54 8.65 13.81
CA ALA A 176 -14.79 8.30 13.15
C ALA A 176 -15.86 9.34 13.51
N ARG A 177 -15.90 10.49 12.82
CA ARG A 177 -16.82 11.57 13.20
C ARG A 177 -18.20 11.38 12.60
N HIS A 178 -18.33 10.69 11.47
CA HIS A 178 -19.61 10.51 10.78
C HIS A 178 -20.07 9.06 10.78
N GLN A 179 -21.18 8.83 11.47
CA GLN A 179 -21.85 7.53 11.52
C GLN A 179 -23.35 7.73 11.36
N LYS A 180 -23.99 6.95 10.48
CA LYS A 180 -25.44 6.95 10.32
C LYS A 180 -25.98 5.55 10.55
N GLU A 181 -26.72 5.39 11.63
CA GLU A 181 -27.48 4.17 11.90
C GLU A 181 -28.85 4.21 11.20
N PHE A 182 -29.29 3.06 10.72
CA PHE A 182 -30.60 2.90 10.09
C PHE A 182 -31.10 1.45 10.23
N MET A 183 -32.38 1.24 9.99
CA MET A 183 -32.96 -0.09 9.83
C MET A 183 -32.97 -0.42 8.34
N ILE A 184 -32.49 -1.61 7.97
CA ILE A 184 -32.73 -2.11 6.61
C ILE A 184 -34.18 -2.58 6.51
N HIS A 185 -34.84 -2.25 5.41
CA HIS A 185 -36.24 -2.61 5.17
C HIS A 185 -36.39 -3.65 4.06
N GLN A 186 -35.47 -3.64 3.08
CA GLN A 186 -35.51 -4.51 1.92
C GLN A 186 -34.08 -4.82 1.46
N TYR A 187 -33.84 -6.07 1.04
CA TYR A 187 -32.59 -6.48 0.42
C TYR A 187 -32.87 -7.57 -0.61
N ASN A 188 -32.34 -7.43 -1.83
CA ASN A 188 -32.55 -8.38 -2.94
C ASN A 188 -34.03 -8.72 -3.19
N MET A 189 -34.91 -7.72 -3.21
CA MET A 189 -36.37 -7.88 -3.40
C MET A 189 -37.11 -8.67 -2.31
N GLY A 190 -36.43 -9.03 -1.21
CA GLY A 190 -37.04 -9.64 -0.03
C GLY A 190 -37.17 -8.65 1.12
N SER A 191 -38.12 -8.91 2.03
CA SER A 191 -38.15 -8.21 3.32
C SER A 191 -36.87 -8.54 4.09
N ALA A 192 -36.14 -7.50 4.48
CA ALA A 192 -34.97 -7.61 5.32
C ALA A 192 -35.24 -6.82 6.60
N SER A 193 -34.71 -7.30 7.72
CA SER A 193 -34.77 -6.57 8.98
C SER A 193 -33.45 -6.67 9.72
N GLY A 194 -33.04 -5.56 10.32
CA GLY A 194 -31.81 -5.48 11.10
C GLY A 194 -31.21 -4.09 11.08
N ARG A 195 -30.49 -3.76 12.14
CA ARG A 195 -29.78 -2.48 12.23
C ARG A 195 -28.53 -2.51 11.38
N ARG A 196 -28.34 -1.42 10.63
CA ARG A 196 -27.15 -1.13 9.84
C ARG A 196 -26.57 0.19 10.28
N LYS A 197 -25.29 0.38 10.01
CA LYS A 197 -24.57 1.61 10.27
C LYS A 197 -23.57 1.87 9.17
N TYR A 198 -23.68 3.02 8.53
CA TYR A 198 -22.60 3.55 7.71
C TYR A 198 -21.57 4.23 8.61
N VAL A 199 -20.30 3.99 8.35
CA VAL A 199 -19.19 4.55 9.13
C VAL A 199 -18.10 5.00 8.18
N HIS A 200 -17.63 6.24 8.33
CA HIS A 200 -16.41 6.73 7.72
C HIS A 200 -15.38 6.94 8.82
N GLU A 201 -14.12 6.57 8.56
CA GLU A 201 -13.08 6.64 9.59
C GLU A 201 -11.73 6.98 8.98
N LEU A 202 -11.02 7.94 9.56
CA LEU A 202 -9.61 8.10 9.29
C LEU A 202 -8.78 7.17 10.16
N TRP A 203 -7.76 6.59 9.55
CA TRP A 203 -6.87 5.64 10.17
C TRP A 203 -5.43 5.98 9.84
N ALA A 204 -4.60 5.99 10.88
CA ALA A 204 -3.15 5.96 10.74
C ALA A 204 -2.62 4.56 10.97
N TYR A 205 -1.66 4.16 10.15
CA TYR A 205 -0.90 2.93 10.26
C TYR A 205 0.57 3.25 10.09
N TYR A 206 1.43 2.57 10.84
CA TYR A 206 2.87 2.64 10.59
C TYR A 206 3.52 1.27 10.72
N GLU A 207 4.62 1.13 10.00
CA GLU A 207 5.56 0.04 10.12
C GLU A 207 6.96 0.62 10.39
N ALA A 208 7.69 0.03 11.34
CA ALA A 208 9.02 0.47 11.73
C ALA A 208 10.01 -0.68 11.69
N SER A 209 11.00 -0.58 10.80
CA SER A 209 12.10 -1.55 10.67
C SER A 209 13.40 -1.01 11.30
N GLY A 210 14.29 -1.92 11.70
CA GLY A 210 15.60 -1.55 12.28
C GLY A 210 15.60 -1.25 13.79
N LEU A 211 14.43 -1.28 14.45
CA LEU A 211 14.27 -0.94 15.88
C LEU A 211 15.15 -1.76 16.85
N GLN A 212 15.58 -2.96 16.48
CA GLN A 212 16.36 -3.84 17.37
C GLN A 212 17.88 -3.78 17.12
N MET A 213 18.32 -3.18 16.01
CA MET A 213 19.70 -3.36 15.53
C MET A 213 20.50 -2.06 15.38
N SER A 214 19.85 -0.88 15.39
CA SER A 214 20.51 0.38 15.08
C SER A 214 19.83 1.57 15.77
N SER A 215 20.58 2.65 16.00
CA SER A 215 20.06 3.97 16.47
C SER A 215 19.14 4.72 15.52
N GLN A 216 18.73 4.02 14.47
CA GLN A 216 17.93 4.50 13.38
C GLN A 216 16.86 3.46 13.11
N ALA A 217 15.65 3.93 12.84
CA ALA A 217 14.57 3.10 12.33
C ALA A 217 14.04 3.72 11.04
N ILE A 218 13.72 2.88 10.05
CA ILE A 218 12.99 3.33 8.87
C ILE A 218 11.51 3.16 9.19
N VAL A 219 10.76 4.26 9.14
CA VAL A 219 9.34 4.32 9.42
C VAL A 219 8.59 4.53 8.12
N GLU A 220 7.70 3.61 7.79
CA GLU A 220 6.71 3.73 6.73
C GLU A 220 5.38 4.08 7.37
N SER A 221 4.79 5.21 6.99
CA SER A 221 3.57 5.74 7.59
C SER A 221 2.49 5.93 6.54
N TYR A 222 1.26 5.62 6.93
CA TYR A 222 0.10 5.60 6.05
C TYR A 222 -1.08 6.27 6.76
N LEU A 223 -1.76 7.12 6.02
CA LEU A 223 -3.06 7.67 6.38
C LEU A 223 -4.06 7.20 5.33
N PHE A 224 -5.17 6.60 5.76
CA PHE A 224 -6.22 6.17 4.85
C PHE A 224 -7.61 6.40 5.44
N LEU A 225 -8.57 6.58 4.55
CA LEU A 225 -10.00 6.64 4.86
C LEU A 225 -10.62 5.25 4.70
N GLN A 226 -11.27 4.75 5.73
CA GLN A 226 -12.12 3.55 5.67
C GLN A 226 -13.58 3.96 5.51
N ILE A 227 -14.27 3.35 4.54
CA ILE A 227 -15.70 3.54 4.30
C ILE A 227 -16.37 2.17 4.50
N LYS A 228 -17.20 2.06 5.53
CA LYS A 228 -17.77 0.80 6.01
C LYS A 228 -19.29 0.81 5.97
N LEU A 229 -19.83 -0.39 5.85
CA LEU A 229 -21.18 -0.74 6.24
C LEU A 229 -21.09 -1.82 7.31
N GLU A 230 -21.68 -1.55 8.47
CA GLU A 230 -21.72 -2.46 9.61
C GLU A 230 -23.15 -2.94 9.86
N LYS A 231 -23.28 -4.17 10.36
CA LYS A 231 -24.52 -4.76 10.85
C LYS A 231 -24.46 -4.99 12.35
N LYS A 232 -25.57 -4.74 13.04
CA LYS A 232 -25.69 -5.07 14.45
C LYS A 232 -25.82 -6.58 14.62
N ALA A 233 -24.90 -7.19 15.33
CA ALA A 233 -24.93 -8.57 15.80
C ALA A 233 -25.01 -8.62 17.33
N ASN A 234 -25.15 -9.82 17.89
CA ASN A 234 -25.17 -10.03 19.34
C ASN A 234 -23.85 -9.59 20.01
N THR A 235 -22.73 -9.67 19.29
CA THR A 235 -21.39 -9.33 19.78
C THR A 235 -21.00 -7.87 19.59
N GLY A 236 -21.85 -7.05 18.96
CA GLY A 236 -21.52 -5.67 18.61
C GLY A 236 -21.85 -5.30 17.18
N TRP A 237 -21.13 -4.33 16.64
CA TRP A 237 -21.17 -3.99 15.22
C TRP A 237 -20.12 -4.80 14.47
N ASN A 238 -20.53 -5.52 13.44
CA ASN A 238 -19.65 -6.33 12.60
C ASN A 238 -19.77 -5.83 11.15
N ASN A 239 -18.77 -6.11 10.31
CA ASN A 239 -18.89 -5.81 8.88
C ASN A 239 -20.15 -6.46 8.28
N ALA A 240 -20.87 -5.67 7.50
CA ALA A 240 -22.00 -6.13 6.74
C ALA A 240 -21.51 -6.72 5.40
N THR A 241 -22.30 -7.64 4.85
CA THR A 241 -21.95 -8.44 3.66
C THR A 241 -22.78 -8.05 2.44
N GLU A 242 -23.63 -7.03 2.60
CA GLU A 242 -24.46 -6.50 1.55
C GLU A 242 -23.61 -5.74 0.54
N ALA A 243 -23.81 -6.08 -0.74
CA ALA A 243 -23.28 -5.29 -1.83
C ALA A 243 -23.85 -3.87 -1.77
N ARG A 244 -22.99 -2.88 -2.01
CA ARG A 244 -23.36 -1.48 -2.06
C ARG A 244 -22.60 -0.74 -3.15
N TYR A 245 -23.20 0.32 -3.66
CA TYR A 245 -22.52 1.34 -4.43
C TYR A 245 -21.96 2.37 -3.47
N VAL A 246 -20.69 2.76 -3.70
CA VAL A 246 -20.05 3.88 -3.02
C VAL A 246 -19.63 4.89 -4.08
N TRP A 247 -20.17 6.10 -4.00
CA TRP A 247 -19.73 7.23 -4.81
C TRP A 247 -18.92 8.18 -3.93
N CYS A 248 -17.70 8.46 -4.33
CA CYS A 248 -16.77 9.31 -3.62
C CYS A 248 -16.40 10.49 -4.51
N ASN A 249 -16.58 11.71 -4.00
CA ASN A 249 -15.95 12.91 -4.53
C ASN A 249 -15.19 13.59 -3.38
N ILE A 250 -13.96 13.16 -3.16
CA ILE A 250 -13.14 13.48 -2.00
C ILE A 250 -11.93 14.29 -2.46
N TYR A 251 -11.57 15.32 -1.72
CA TYR A 251 -10.35 16.09 -1.96
C TYR A 251 -9.80 16.65 -0.66
N GLY A 252 -8.51 16.99 -0.65
CA GLY A 252 -7.89 17.59 0.51
C GLY A 252 -6.38 17.44 0.49
N ASP A 253 -5.79 17.58 1.67
CA ASP A 253 -4.35 17.49 1.85
C ASP A 253 -4.00 16.93 3.23
N SER A 254 -2.78 16.42 3.32
CA SER A 254 -2.23 15.84 4.53
C SER A 254 -0.75 16.19 4.65
N GLU A 255 -0.30 16.44 5.88
CA GLU A 255 1.09 16.70 6.24
C GLU A 255 1.53 15.76 7.37
N VAL A 256 2.70 15.14 7.23
CA VAL A 256 3.34 14.39 8.31
C VAL A 256 4.19 15.33 9.17
N ILE A 257 3.77 15.53 10.42
CA ILE A 257 4.53 16.25 11.43
C ILE A 257 5.43 15.26 12.16
N THR A 258 6.74 15.38 11.95
CA THR A 258 7.77 14.48 12.48
C THR A 258 9.04 15.24 12.83
N LYS A 259 9.88 14.69 13.70
CA LYS A 259 11.22 15.21 14.05
C LYS A 259 12.33 14.72 13.11
N SER A 260 12.01 13.94 12.07
CA SER A 260 13.02 13.36 11.18
C SER A 260 13.69 14.39 10.27
N ASN A 261 14.88 14.03 9.77
CA ASN A 261 15.64 14.88 8.84
C ASN A 261 15.00 14.83 7.43
N PRO A 262 14.68 16.00 6.80
CA PRO A 262 14.12 16.06 5.45
C PRO A 262 14.88 15.29 4.37
N ASN A 263 16.20 15.17 4.49
CA ASN A 263 17.02 14.42 3.53
C ASN A 263 16.78 12.90 3.54
N THR A 264 15.97 12.41 4.49
CA THR A 264 15.65 10.98 4.65
C THR A 264 14.23 10.65 4.25
N TRP A 265 13.50 11.64 3.74
CA TRP A 265 12.10 11.53 3.39
C TRP A 265 11.91 10.93 2.00
N ASP A 266 10.93 10.03 1.88
CA ASP A 266 10.45 9.50 0.60
C ASP A 266 8.91 9.48 0.62
N PRO A 267 8.24 10.31 -0.20
CA PRO A 267 8.81 11.32 -1.09
C PRO A 267 9.54 12.44 -0.32
N ALA A 268 10.36 13.24 -1.01
CA ALA A 268 11.13 14.35 -0.41
C ALA A 268 10.26 15.47 0.23
N THR A 269 8.94 15.38 0.08
CA THR A 269 7.94 16.25 0.72
C THR A 269 7.13 15.43 1.72
N ASN A 270 6.95 15.97 2.93
CA ASN A 270 6.06 15.41 3.95
C ASN A 270 4.60 15.84 3.76
N LYS A 271 4.27 16.47 2.62
CA LYS A 271 2.92 16.93 2.26
C LYS A 271 2.42 16.21 1.02
N THR A 272 1.14 15.85 1.07
CA THR A 272 0.42 15.20 -0.03
C THR A 272 -0.94 15.86 -0.21
N THR A 273 -1.27 16.25 -1.44
CA THR A 273 -2.66 16.57 -1.83
C THR A 273 -3.29 15.35 -2.48
N PHE A 274 -4.56 15.08 -2.20
CA PHE A 274 -5.28 13.96 -2.78
C PHE A 274 -6.63 14.38 -3.35
N ARG A 275 -7.08 13.64 -4.38
CA ARG A 275 -8.39 13.81 -4.99
C ARG A 275 -8.90 12.47 -5.52
N PHE A 276 -10.10 12.10 -5.13
CA PHE A 276 -10.80 10.89 -5.56
C PHE A 276 -12.17 11.29 -6.10
N SER A 277 -12.52 10.85 -7.30
CA SER A 277 -13.83 11.13 -7.91
C SER A 277 -14.31 9.89 -8.65
N GLU A 278 -14.85 8.93 -7.90
CA GLU A 278 -15.10 7.59 -8.41
C GLU A 278 -16.36 6.93 -7.82
N MET A 279 -16.87 5.95 -8.54
CA MET A 279 -17.91 5.04 -8.07
C MET A 279 -17.37 3.62 -8.10
N PHE A 280 -17.58 2.89 -7.02
CA PHE A 280 -17.20 1.49 -6.93
C PHE A 280 -18.35 0.65 -6.36
N PRO A 281 -18.76 -0.44 -7.03
CA PRO A 281 -19.52 -1.49 -6.37
C PRO A 281 -18.58 -2.22 -5.40
N THR A 282 -19.05 -2.45 -4.18
CA THR A 282 -18.23 -3.09 -3.14
C THR A 282 -19.06 -3.98 -2.23
N VAL A 283 -18.38 -4.99 -1.68
CA VAL A 283 -18.83 -5.81 -0.56
C VAL A 283 -17.76 -5.68 0.52
N GLY A 284 -18.13 -5.29 1.74
CA GLY A 284 -17.17 -5.04 2.83
C GLY A 284 -16.55 -3.64 2.82
N THR A 285 -15.38 -3.47 3.43
CA THR A 285 -14.76 -2.15 3.67
C THR A 285 -14.02 -1.62 2.44
N VAL A 286 -14.24 -0.35 2.11
CA VAL A 286 -13.42 0.38 1.12
C VAL A 286 -12.33 1.15 1.87
N LYS A 287 -11.10 1.11 1.35
CA LYS A 287 -9.93 1.81 1.92
C LYS A 287 -9.32 2.71 0.85
N LEU A 288 -9.20 3.99 1.15
CA LEU A 288 -8.61 4.99 0.25
C LEU A 288 -7.36 5.58 0.92
N THR A 289 -6.18 5.30 0.38
CA THR A 289 -4.93 5.88 0.88
C THR A 289 -4.88 7.36 0.58
N LEU A 290 -4.79 8.18 1.62
CA LEU A 290 -4.71 9.64 1.53
C LEU A 290 -3.27 10.15 1.59
N HIS A 291 -2.39 9.43 2.30
CA HIS A 291 -0.98 9.76 2.43
C HIS A 291 -0.17 8.47 2.62
N LYS A 292 0.93 8.33 1.90
CA LYS A 292 2.01 7.38 2.20
C LYS A 292 3.32 8.13 2.31
N PHE A 293 4.07 7.92 3.38
CA PHE A 293 5.31 8.64 3.63
C PHE A 293 6.31 7.78 4.41
N THR A 294 7.54 7.74 3.92
CA THR A 294 8.64 7.01 4.53
C THR A 294 9.70 7.99 5.02
N TYR A 295 10.25 7.75 6.21
CA TYR A 295 11.34 8.57 6.75
C TYR A 295 12.24 7.78 7.69
N MET A 296 13.46 8.26 7.90
CA MET A 296 14.35 7.71 8.93
C MET A 296 14.13 8.44 10.26
N TRP A 297 13.77 7.69 11.29
CA TRP A 297 13.67 8.16 12.66
C TRP A 297 14.95 7.87 13.41
N TRP A 298 15.39 8.84 14.21
CA TRP A 298 16.58 8.77 15.04
C TRP A 298 16.10 8.83 16.48
N TRP A 299 16.47 7.89 17.34
CA TRP A 299 16.13 8.03 18.75
C TRP A 299 17.01 9.11 19.39
N GLU A 300 16.42 9.96 20.22
CA GLU A 300 17.17 10.60 21.30
C GLU A 300 17.39 9.53 22.38
N VAL A 301 18.58 9.45 22.98
CA VAL A 301 18.84 8.49 24.08
C VAL A 301 17.78 8.71 25.17
N GLY A 302 16.90 7.72 25.38
CA GLY A 302 15.77 7.78 26.32
C GLY A 302 14.37 7.98 25.72
N ALA A 303 14.22 8.12 24.40
CA ALA A 303 12.91 8.22 23.74
C ALA A 303 12.39 6.83 23.29
N GLU A 304 11.46 6.24 24.05
CA GLU A 304 10.95 4.88 23.83
C GLU A 304 9.94 4.72 22.68
N THR A 305 9.55 5.80 21.97
CA THR A 305 8.43 5.72 21.00
C THR A 305 8.63 6.59 19.77
N ILE A 306 8.39 6.02 18.59
CA ILE A 306 8.19 6.76 17.34
C ILE A 306 6.98 7.68 17.55
N LYS A 307 7.17 8.98 17.28
CA LYS A 307 6.10 9.98 17.36
C LYS A 307 6.07 10.77 16.06
N HIS A 308 5.06 10.49 15.25
CA HIS A 308 4.65 11.38 14.15
C HIS A 308 3.14 11.58 14.23
N GLN A 309 2.66 12.63 13.57
CA GLN A 309 1.24 12.89 13.45
C GLN A 309 0.90 13.28 12.02
N PHE A 310 -0.27 12.90 11.55
CA PHE A 310 -0.84 13.40 10.31
C PHE A 310 -1.71 14.61 10.62
N SER A 311 -1.39 15.77 10.05
CA SER A 311 -2.29 16.91 9.96
C SER A 311 -3.04 16.83 8.65
N VAL A 312 -4.33 16.49 8.70
CA VAL A 312 -5.12 16.16 7.51
C VAL A 312 -6.43 16.92 7.47
N GLU A 313 -6.82 17.30 6.25
CA GLU A 313 -8.13 17.83 5.91
C GLU A 313 -8.68 17.03 4.73
N VAL A 314 -9.90 16.50 4.86
CA VAL A 314 -10.60 15.69 3.85
C VAL A 314 -12.01 16.24 3.68
N ASN A 315 -12.31 16.65 2.47
CA ASN A 315 -13.51 17.40 2.12
C ASN A 315 -14.23 16.72 0.95
N GLY A 316 -15.50 17.10 0.76
CA GLY A 316 -16.29 16.67 -0.40
C GLY A 316 -17.54 15.88 -0.02
N SER A 317 -17.79 14.76 -0.71
CA SER A 317 -18.96 13.91 -0.49
C SER A 317 -18.69 12.40 -0.62
N ILE A 318 -19.41 11.62 0.18
CA ILE A 318 -19.47 10.16 0.09
C ILE A 318 -20.94 9.74 0.13
N THR A 319 -21.40 9.10 -0.94
CA THR A 319 -22.73 8.49 -0.99
C THR A 319 -22.59 6.98 -0.91
N GLN A 320 -23.39 6.34 -0.05
CA GLN A 320 -23.51 4.89 0.06
C GLN A 320 -24.95 4.45 -0.19
N GLU A 321 -25.14 3.43 -1.03
CA GLU A 321 -26.45 2.82 -1.32
C GLU A 321 -26.34 1.30 -1.40
N ILE A 322 -27.15 0.59 -0.61
CA ILE A 322 -27.24 -0.88 -0.68
C ILE A 322 -27.86 -1.30 -2.02
N VAL A 323 -27.20 -2.21 -2.75
CA VAL A 323 -27.72 -2.75 -4.00
C VAL A 323 -29.03 -3.49 -3.75
N GLY A 324 -30.09 -3.10 -4.46
CA GLY A 324 -31.43 -3.69 -4.29
C GLY A 324 -32.14 -3.30 -2.99
N GLY A 325 -31.61 -2.30 -2.26
CA GLY A 325 -32.28 -1.64 -1.15
C GLY A 325 -33.26 -0.56 -1.63
N ILE A 326 -33.90 0.12 -0.67
CA ILE A 326 -34.77 1.27 -0.95
C ILE A 326 -34.00 2.59 -0.76
N PRO A 327 -34.40 3.71 -1.39
CA PRO A 327 -33.71 4.99 -1.27
C PRO A 327 -33.52 5.50 0.18
N MET A 328 -34.41 5.13 1.10
CA MET A 328 -34.31 5.48 2.53
C MET A 328 -33.09 4.85 3.23
N ASP A 329 -32.59 3.73 2.69
CA ASP A 329 -31.43 3.02 3.22
C ASP A 329 -30.12 3.62 2.68
N SER A 330 -30.17 4.68 1.86
CA SER A 330 -29.00 5.39 1.36
C SER A 330 -28.50 6.46 2.35
N TRP A 331 -27.25 6.88 2.18
CA TRP A 331 -26.69 8.00 2.91
C TRP A 331 -25.71 8.78 2.04
N THR A 332 -25.97 10.07 1.89
CA THR A 332 -24.99 11.04 1.42
C THR A 332 -24.42 11.76 2.64
N ASN A 333 -23.12 11.61 2.86
CA ASN A 333 -22.36 12.46 3.76
C ASN A 333 -21.66 13.54 2.94
N GLU A 334 -21.92 14.80 3.27
CA GLU A 334 -21.29 15.97 2.67
C GLU A 334 -20.74 16.82 3.80
N GLY A 335 -19.48 17.23 3.73
CA GLY A 335 -18.94 18.00 4.84
C GLY A 335 -17.45 18.33 4.81
N TYR A 336 -17.11 19.11 5.83
CA TYR A 336 -15.80 19.63 6.19
C TYR A 336 -15.66 19.47 7.71
N PRO A 337 -15.25 18.31 8.23
CA PRO A 337 -14.66 17.17 7.52
C PRO A 337 -15.66 16.13 6.98
N LEU A 338 -15.18 15.22 6.13
CA LEU A 338 -15.98 14.18 5.43
C LEU A 338 -15.92 12.76 6.06
N TRP A 339 -15.12 12.54 7.11
CA TRP A 339 -14.98 11.24 7.80
C TRP A 339 -15.59 11.24 9.20
#